data_AF-A0A6V8EFE4-F1
#
_entry.id   AF-A0A6V8EFE4-F1
#
_cell.length_a   1.000
_cell.length_b   1.000
_cell.length_c   1.000
_cell.angle_alpha   90.00
_cell.angle_beta   90.00
_cell.angle_gamma   90.00
#
_symmetry.space_group_name_H-M   'P 1'
#
loop_
_entity.id
_entity.type
_entity.pdbx_description
1 polymer ?
#
loop_
_entity_poly.entity_id
_entity_poly.type
_entity_poly.pdbx_seq_one_letter_code
_entity_poly.pdbx_strand_id
1 'polypeptide(L)' 'MASDLKFGTVEEMWFEGNLTTVVATIRGGSSLWLTSDVLPVGRLSHEARALRPIIEDLIEV' A
#
# COMPACT_ATOMS: atom_id res chain seq x y z
N MET A 1 -12.30 1.72 1.60
CA MET A 1 -11.17 2.43 2.24
C MET A 1 -11.50 3.91 2.19
N ALA A 2 -11.23 4.70 3.22
CA ALA A 2 -11.42 6.15 3.11
C ALA A 2 -10.33 6.68 2.16
N SER A 3 -10.68 6.89 0.89
CA SER A 3 -9.76 7.33 -0.16
C SER A 3 -9.56 8.83 -0.16
N ASP A 4 -10.58 9.58 0.27
CA ASP A 4 -10.64 11.03 0.11
C ASP A 4 -10.72 11.72 1.48
N LEU A 5 -9.74 12.58 1.71
CA LEU A 5 -9.69 13.52 2.83
C LEU A 5 -9.97 14.92 2.31
N LYS A 6 -10.37 15.84 3.18
CA LYS A 6 -10.63 17.25 2.81
C LYS A 6 -9.43 17.97 2.17
N PHE A 7 -8.24 17.38 2.24
CA PHE A 7 -6.97 17.94 1.79
C PHE A 7 -6.24 17.05 0.78
N GLY A 8 -6.87 16.00 0.24
CA GLY A 8 -6.28 15.15 -0.79
C GLY A 8 -6.68 13.67 -0.70
N THR A 9 -5.99 12.85 -1.47
CA THR A 9 -6.18 11.40 -1.50
C THR A 9 -5.24 10.68 -0.54
N VAL A 10 -5.70 9.56 0.01
CA VAL A 10 -4.84 8.66 0.78
C VAL A 10 -4.09 7.75 -0.19
N GLU A 11 -2.78 7.96 -0.30
CA GLU A 11 -1.90 7.14 -1.15
C GLU A 11 -1.40 5.89 -0.42
N GLU A 12 -1.12 6.02 0.88
CA GLU A 12 -0.51 4.97 1.68
C GLU A 12 -0.91 5.13 3.16
N MET A 13 -1.15 4.01 3.82
CA MET A 13 -1.30 3.93 5.27
C MET A 13 -0.40 2.83 5.81
N TRP A 14 0.04 2.97 7.05
CA TRP A 14 0.73 1.89 7.75
C TRP A 14 0.12 1.63 9.12
N PHE A 15 0.26 0.38 9.55
CA PHE A 15 -0.22 -0.10 10.84
C PHE A 15 0.94 -0.83 11.53
N GLU A 16 1.18 -0.47 12.79
CA GLU A 16 2.19 -1.11 13.64
C GLU A 16 1.51 -1.85 14.78
N GLY A 17 1.87 -3.12 14.97
CA GLY A 17 1.39 -4.00 16.02
C GLY A 17 2.33 -5.18 16.16
N ASN A 18 1.80 -6.40 16.31
CA ASN A 18 2.63 -7.61 16.25
C ASN A 18 3.28 -7.81 14.87
N LEU A 19 2.65 -7.28 13.82
CA LEU A 19 3.13 -7.25 12.46
C LEU A 19 3.12 -5.80 11.97
N THR A 20 4.10 -5.43 11.17
CA THR A 20 4.10 -4.18 10.42
C THR A 20 3.36 -4.40 9.12
N THR A 21 2.36 -3.56 8.83
CA THR A 21 1.59 -3.62 7.59
C THR A 21 1.62 -2.29 6.88
N VAL A 22 1.89 -2.30 5.57
CA VAL A 22 1.74 -1.16 4.67
C VAL A 22 0.62 -1.46 3.69
N VAL A 23 -0.30 -0.50 3.53
CA VAL A 23 -1.40 -0.56 2.60
C VAL A 23 -1.30 0.62 1.65
N ALA A 24 -1.04 0.35 0.37
CA ALA A 24 -0.98 1.35 -0.68
C ALA A 24 -2.26 1.30 -1.54
N THR A 25 -2.79 2.46 -1.93
CA THR A 25 -3.85 2.51 -2.94
C THR A 25 -3.26 2.20 -4.33
N ILE A 26 -4.01 1.44 -5.12
CA ILE A 26 -3.68 1.11 -6.50
C ILE A 26 -4.89 1.39 -7.39
N ARG A 27 -4.70 1.40 -8.71
CA ARG A 27 -5.79 1.64 -9.69
C ARG A 27 -7.02 0.75 -9.46
N GLY A 28 -8.17 1.24 -9.93
CA GLY A 28 -9.44 0.50 -9.87
C GLY A 28 -10.06 0.44 -8.48
N GLY A 29 -9.68 1.34 -7.57
CA GLY A 29 -10.19 1.35 -6.18
C GLY A 29 -9.69 0.18 -5.33
N SER A 30 -8.67 -0.54 -5.82
CA SER A 30 -8.04 -1.66 -5.11
C SER A 30 -6.93 -1.17 -4.17
N SER A 31 -6.37 -2.09 -3.38
CA SER A 31 -5.25 -1.79 -2.49
C SER A 31 -4.23 -2.92 -2.47
N LEU A 32 -2.95 -2.58 -2.36
CA LEU A 32 -1.84 -3.50 -2.20
C LEU A 32 -1.44 -3.54 -0.73
N TRP A 33 -1.44 -4.74 -0.15
CA TRP A 33 -1.15 -4.97 1.26
C TRP A 33 0.15 -5.76 1.41
N LEU A 34 1.15 -5.17 2.06
CA LEU A 34 2.40 -5.85 2.41
C LEU A 34 2.51 -5.93 3.93
N THR A 35 2.79 -7.13 4.45
CA THR A 35 2.88 -7.39 5.89
C THR A 35 4.20 -8.09 6.20
N SER A 36 4.85 -7.71 7.30
CA SER A 36 6.04 -8.39 7.80
C SER A 36 6.16 -8.29 9.31
N ASP A 37 6.73 -9.33 9.91
CA ASP A 37 7.15 -9.41 11.30
C ASP A 37 8.59 -8.93 11.54
N VAL A 38 9.40 -8.77 10.48
CA VAL A 38 10.83 -8.45 10.56
C VAL A 38 11.24 -7.19 9.81
N LEU A 39 10.53 -6.82 8.74
CA LEU A 39 10.88 -5.67 7.92
C LEU A 39 10.27 -4.39 8.50
N PRO A 40 11.05 -3.30 8.62
CA PRO A 40 10.52 -2.02 9.07
C PRO A 40 9.62 -1.39 8.01
N VAL A 41 8.77 -0.46 8.45
CA VAL A 41 7.76 0.19 7.60
C VAL A 41 8.34 0.82 6.34
N GLY A 42 9.53 1.44 6.44
CA GLY A 42 10.18 2.08 5.31
C GLY A 42 10.59 1.10 4.21
N ARG A 43 10.96 -0.14 4.58
CA ARG A 43 11.30 -1.19 3.60
C ARG A 43 10.04 -1.74 2.93
N LEU A 44 8.99 -1.96 3.72
CA LEU A 44 7.70 -2.38 3.18
C LEU A 44 7.10 -1.32 2.24
N SER A 45 7.18 -0.04 2.58
CA SER A 45 6.74 1.04 1.71
C SER A 45 7.55 1.11 0.41
N HIS A 46 8.87 0.93 0.48
CA HIS A 46 9.69 0.83 -0.72
C HIS A 46 9.27 -0.34 -1.61
N GLU A 47 9.04 -1.52 -1.02
CA GLU A 47 8.57 -2.70 -1.75
C GLU A 47 7.18 -2.48 -2.36
N ALA A 48 6.26 -1.84 -1.63
CA ALA A 48 4.93 -1.51 -2.13
C ALA A 48 5.01 -0.62 -3.38
N ARG A 49 5.87 0.41 -3.36
CA ARG A 49 6.09 1.30 -4.51
C ARG A 49 6.73 0.59 -5.70
N ALA A 50 7.66 -0.33 -5.45
CA ALA A 50 8.31 -1.11 -6.50
C ALA A 50 7.34 -2.11 -7.16
N LEU A 51 6.47 -2.75 -6.37
CA LEU A 51 5.51 -3.74 -6.86
C LEU A 51 4.27 -3.09 -7.49
N ARG A 52 3.88 -1.88 -7.05
CA ARG A 52 2.67 -1.20 -7.51
C ARG A 52 2.49 -1.21 -9.04
N PRO A 53 3.43 -0.70 -9.87
CA PRO A 53 3.22 -0.66 -11.32
C PRO A 53 3.05 -2.06 -11.92
N ILE A 54 3.77 -3.06 -11.41
CA ILE A 54 3.69 -4.45 -11.89
C ILE A 54 2.31 -5.04 -11.59
N ILE A 55 1.81 -4.83 -10.37
CA ILE A 55 0.49 -5.31 -9.97
C ILE A 55 -0.62 -4.58 -10.74
N GLU A 56 -0.48 -3.27 -10.94
CA GLU A 56 -1.42 -2.47 -11.73
C GLU A 56 -1.52 -2.99 -13.16
N ASP A 57 -0.39 -3.24 -13.82
CA ASP A 57 -0.35 -3.83 -15.17
C ASP A 57 -0.99 -5.23 -15.24
N LEU A 58 -0.96 -6.01 -14.14
CA LEU A 58 -1.53 -7.36 -14.08
C LEU A 58 -3.05 -7.37 -13.90
N ILE A 59 -3.63 -6.34 -13.29
CA ILE A 59 -5.08 -6.27 -12.99
C ILE A 59 -5.84 -5.40 -14.00
N GLU A 60 -5.15 -4.59 -14.80
CA GLU A 60 -5.72 -3.77 -15.86
C GLU A 60 -6.02 -4.67 -17.09
N VAL A 61 -7.20 -5.31 -17.07
CA VAL A 61 -7.81 -6.05 -18.20
C VAL A 61 -9.02 -5.28 -18.73
#